data_AF-A0A7G2T7M7-F1
#
_entry.id   AF-A0A7G2T7M7-F1
#
_cell.length_a   1.000
_cell.length_b   1.000
_cell.length_c   1.000
_cell.angle_alpha   90.00
_cell.angle_beta   90.00
_cell.angle_gamma   90.00
#
_symmetry.space_group_name_H-M   'P 1'
#
loop_
_entity.id
_entity.type
_entity.pdbx_description
1 polymer ?
#
loop_
_entity_poly.entity_id
_entity_poly.type
_entity_poly.pdbx_seq_one_letter_code
_entity_poly.pdbx_strand_id
1 'polypeptide(L)'
;MIKNTISLLFLLVSFLSCAQEQVPRSYVAHHIETPLEIDGKADEEVWQKAPFSASFIDIEGVKTPKYDTRVKMLWDDENLYFYAELKEPHVWATLKQRDTVIFYNNDFEIFIDPDGDTHNYYEFEMNALNTVWDLLLVKPYRESAPVLDSWDIQGLQTAVSIDGTLNDPTDTDAGWSVEIAMPWEVLKEASGSNDLPTDQFWRINFSRVNWDHQLDGETYSRKKDAEGNFLPEYNWVWSPQGVINMHEPEHWGYVYFSTKPVSDEVTFEIPQEEKIRWKLYEFYRAQKAYFSEHKAWATSLEAIEAESFQLDQKTITPVLDNHNYGWSITVESPYSDASYRIQEDGKYSKIN
;
A
#
# COMPACT_ATOMS: atom_id res chain seq x y z
N MET A 1 18.26 -47.57 -50.41
CA MET A 1 17.00 -47.21 -49.73
C MET A 1 17.32 -46.81 -48.30
N ILE A 2 17.15 -45.52 -48.02
CA ILE A 2 16.87 -44.82 -46.75
C ILE A 2 17.79 -45.15 -45.55
N LYS A 3 18.73 -44.23 -45.27
CA LYS A 3 19.41 -44.05 -43.99
C LYS A 3 18.52 -43.20 -43.08
N ASN A 4 18.12 -43.72 -41.92
CA ASN A 4 17.40 -42.95 -40.90
C ASN A 4 18.39 -42.17 -40.03
N THR A 5 18.47 -40.86 -40.26
CA THR A 5 19.02 -39.89 -39.32
C THR A 5 17.95 -39.54 -38.29
N ILE A 6 18.17 -39.92 -37.03
CA ILE A 6 17.39 -39.44 -35.89
C ILE A 6 17.95 -38.07 -35.53
N SER A 7 17.19 -37.01 -35.79
CA SER A 7 17.49 -35.65 -35.37
C SER A 7 16.94 -35.48 -33.95
N LEU A 8 17.82 -35.22 -32.98
CA LEU A 8 17.47 -34.95 -31.59
C LEU A 8 17.06 -33.47 -31.49
N LEU A 9 15.75 -33.21 -31.47
CA LEU A 9 15.20 -31.87 -31.31
C LEU A 9 15.34 -31.47 -29.83
N PHE A 10 16.30 -30.59 -29.53
CA PHE A 10 16.35 -29.90 -28.24
C PHE A 10 15.18 -28.90 -28.20
N LEU A 11 14.10 -29.28 -27.51
CA LEU A 11 13.07 -28.31 -27.10
C LEU A 11 13.68 -27.44 -25.99
N LEU A 12 14.12 -26.23 -26.35
CA LEU A 12 14.20 -25.13 -25.38
C LEU A 12 12.77 -24.82 -24.97
N VAL A 13 12.35 -25.37 -23.83
CA VAL A 13 11.17 -24.87 -23.12
C VAL A 13 11.62 -23.57 -22.47
N SER A 14 11.37 -22.45 -23.16
CA SER A 14 11.41 -21.14 -22.55
C SER A 14 10.41 -21.16 -21.40
N PHE A 15 10.91 -21.17 -20.16
CA PHE A 15 10.09 -20.79 -19.02
C PHE A 15 9.76 -19.31 -19.21
N LEU A 16 8.66 -19.03 -19.92
CA LEU A 16 7.91 -17.81 -19.72
C LEU A 16 7.41 -17.90 -18.28
N SER A 17 8.20 -17.38 -17.34
CA SER A 17 7.61 -16.81 -16.13
C SER A 17 6.62 -15.78 -16.64
N CYS A 18 5.34 -16.14 -16.67
CA CYS A 18 4.33 -15.12 -16.50
C CYS A 18 4.65 -14.53 -15.14
N ALA A 19 5.35 -13.39 -15.12
CA ALA A 19 5.22 -12.46 -14.02
C ALA A 19 3.72 -12.21 -13.95
N GLN A 20 3.06 -12.83 -12.99
CA GLN A 20 1.65 -12.62 -12.77
C GLN A 20 1.53 -11.16 -12.40
N GLU A 21 0.94 -10.35 -13.28
CA GLU A 21 0.61 -8.96 -12.97
C GLU A 21 -0.22 -8.99 -11.69
N GLN A 22 0.39 -8.52 -10.60
CA GLN A 22 -0.20 -8.65 -9.29
C GLN A 22 -1.18 -7.51 -9.12
N VAL A 23 -2.41 -7.73 -9.57
CA VAL A 23 -3.51 -6.78 -9.43
C VAL A 23 -3.62 -6.38 -7.96
N PRO A 24 -3.60 -5.07 -7.63
CA PRO A 24 -3.73 -4.63 -6.25
C PRO A 24 -5.03 -5.11 -5.63
N ARG A 25 -4.99 -5.41 -4.33
CA ARG A 25 -6.16 -5.95 -3.62
C ARG A 25 -7.27 -4.90 -3.50
N SER A 26 -8.49 -5.34 -3.25
CA SER A 26 -9.61 -4.45 -2.97
C SER A 26 -10.38 -4.83 -1.70
N TYR A 27 -11.05 -3.85 -1.09
CA TYR A 27 -11.89 -4.02 0.08
C TYR A 27 -13.09 -3.06 0.01
N VAL A 28 -14.24 -3.48 0.53
CA VAL A 28 -15.44 -2.64 0.67
C VAL A 28 -15.58 -2.22 2.13
N ALA A 29 -15.36 -0.94 2.42
CA ALA A 29 -15.63 -0.34 3.71
C ALA A 29 -17.10 0.10 3.76
N HIS A 30 -17.85 -0.44 4.71
CA HIS A 30 -19.28 -0.15 4.85
C HIS A 30 -19.51 1.05 5.77
N HIS A 31 -20.54 1.83 5.45
CA HIS A 31 -21.02 2.90 6.31
C HIS A 31 -21.66 2.34 7.58
N ILE A 32 -21.45 3.01 8.72
CA ILE A 32 -22.07 2.71 10.00
C ILE A 32 -22.74 3.95 10.58
N GLU A 33 -23.83 3.75 11.33
CA GLU A 33 -24.55 4.83 12.02
C GLU A 33 -24.19 4.93 13.50
N THR A 34 -23.61 3.87 14.07
CA THR A 34 -23.27 3.80 15.50
C THR A 34 -21.80 4.13 15.68
N PRO A 35 -21.45 5.15 16.48
CA PRO A 35 -20.06 5.43 16.82
C PRO A 35 -19.39 4.23 17.50
N LEU A 36 -18.10 4.06 17.25
CA LEU A 36 -17.26 3.02 17.86
C LEU A 36 -16.56 3.53 19.11
N GLU A 37 -16.39 2.67 20.11
CA GLU A 37 -15.53 2.94 21.26
C GLU A 37 -14.13 2.47 20.93
N ILE A 38 -13.19 3.39 20.71
CA ILE A 38 -11.83 3.04 20.30
C ILE A 38 -11.05 2.52 21.51
N ASP A 39 -11.05 1.20 21.71
CA ASP A 39 -10.47 0.52 22.86
C ASP A 39 -9.45 -0.59 22.48
N GLY A 40 -9.25 -0.80 21.18
CA GLY A 40 -8.30 -1.75 20.64
C GLY A 40 -8.89 -3.14 20.43
N LYS A 41 -10.19 -3.33 20.65
CA LYS A 41 -10.92 -4.58 20.45
C LYS A 41 -11.90 -4.45 19.29
N ALA A 42 -12.52 -5.57 18.94
CA ALA A 42 -13.50 -5.64 17.86
C ALA A 42 -14.83 -6.22 18.40
N ASP A 43 -15.22 -5.83 19.61
CA ASP A 43 -16.33 -6.44 20.35
C ASP A 43 -17.71 -5.97 19.83
N GLU A 44 -17.75 -4.82 19.16
CA GLU A 44 -18.94 -4.22 18.57
C GLU A 44 -19.54 -5.10 17.47
N GLU A 45 -20.87 -5.12 17.40
CA GLU A 45 -21.61 -5.94 16.43
C GLU A 45 -21.23 -5.61 14.97
N VAL A 46 -20.95 -4.35 14.66
CA VAL A 46 -20.53 -3.93 13.32
C VAL A 46 -19.14 -4.46 12.96
N TRP A 47 -18.21 -4.49 13.92
CA TRP A 47 -16.90 -5.11 13.71
C TRP A 47 -17.02 -6.61 13.50
N GLN A 48 -17.86 -7.29 14.27
CA GLN A 48 -18.07 -8.73 14.13
C GLN A 48 -18.64 -9.13 12.77
N LYS A 49 -19.43 -8.24 12.14
CA LYS A 49 -19.98 -8.43 10.79
C LYS A 49 -19.03 -8.01 9.67
N ALA A 50 -18.17 -7.02 9.91
CA ALA A 50 -17.24 -6.55 8.89
C ALA A 50 -16.25 -7.67 8.49
N PRO A 51 -16.09 -7.95 7.18
CA PRO A 51 -15.19 -8.99 6.74
C PRO A 51 -13.74 -8.58 7.01
N PHE A 52 -12.88 -9.53 7.35
CA PHE A 52 -11.44 -9.27 7.30
C PHE A 52 -10.96 -9.13 5.85
N SER A 53 -9.96 -8.30 5.65
CA SER A 53 -9.15 -8.29 4.45
C SER A 53 -8.41 -9.62 4.27
N ALA A 54 -7.89 -9.86 3.08
CA ALA A 54 -6.96 -10.97 2.89
C ALA A 54 -5.72 -10.80 3.77
N SER A 55 -5.23 -11.90 4.33
CA SER A 55 -3.99 -11.94 5.13
C SER A 55 -2.81 -11.27 4.43
N PHE A 56 -1.96 -10.62 5.20
CA PHE A 56 -0.77 -9.95 4.68
C PHE A 56 0.17 -10.95 4.00
N ILE A 57 0.94 -10.44 3.05
CA ILE A 57 1.96 -11.16 2.29
C ILE A 57 3.30 -10.42 2.44
N ASP A 58 4.42 -11.09 2.18
CA ASP A 58 5.70 -10.38 2.00
C ASP A 58 5.57 -9.29 0.92
N ILE A 59 6.24 -8.15 1.11
CA ILE A 59 6.11 -6.97 0.24
C ILE A 59 6.41 -7.24 -1.24
N GLU A 60 7.27 -8.21 -1.55
CA GLU A 60 7.58 -8.64 -2.92
C GLU A 60 6.47 -9.54 -3.52
N GLY A 61 5.49 -9.96 -2.71
CA GLY A 61 4.29 -10.67 -3.14
C GLY A 61 4.44 -12.18 -3.30
N VAL A 62 5.54 -12.77 -2.81
CA VAL A 62 5.86 -14.19 -3.04
C VAL A 62 5.75 -15.04 -1.77
N LYS A 63 6.23 -14.56 -0.62
CA LYS A 63 6.35 -15.36 0.60
C LYS A 63 5.18 -15.11 1.54
N THR A 64 4.72 -16.16 2.22
CA THR A 64 3.75 -16.03 3.30
C THR A 64 4.45 -15.64 4.61
N PRO A 65 3.99 -14.57 5.30
CA PRO A 65 4.48 -14.18 6.62
C PRO A 65 4.43 -15.31 7.65
N LYS A 66 5.36 -15.26 8.61
CA LYS A 66 5.40 -16.22 9.73
C LYS A 66 4.19 -16.06 10.65
N TYR A 67 3.74 -14.83 10.84
CA TYR A 67 2.59 -14.51 11.69
C TYR A 67 1.54 -13.78 10.87
N ASP A 68 0.29 -14.21 11.04
CA ASP A 68 -0.83 -13.65 10.30
C ASP A 68 -1.12 -12.20 10.74
N THR A 69 -1.52 -11.38 9.78
CA THR A 69 -1.99 -10.01 10.00
C THR A 69 -3.09 -9.70 9.01
N ARG A 70 -4.18 -9.12 9.50
CA ARG A 70 -5.40 -8.86 8.72
C ARG A 70 -6.15 -7.65 9.30
N VAL A 71 -6.90 -6.96 8.44
CA VAL A 71 -7.50 -5.65 8.75
C VAL A 71 -8.99 -5.67 8.43
N LYS A 72 -9.80 -4.92 9.19
CA LYS A 72 -11.18 -4.55 8.87
C LYS A 72 -11.25 -3.03 8.70
N MET A 73 -12.15 -2.58 7.83
CA MET A 73 -12.40 -1.16 7.61
C MET A 73 -13.90 -0.86 7.62
N LEU A 74 -14.26 0.23 8.27
CA LEU A 74 -15.60 0.80 8.34
C LEU A 74 -15.49 2.32 8.25
N TRP A 75 -16.59 3.02 7.98
CA TRP A 75 -16.59 4.47 8.01
C TRP A 75 -17.95 5.02 8.45
N ASP A 76 -17.96 6.23 8.99
CA ASP A 76 -19.18 7.02 9.19
C ASP A 76 -18.98 8.44 8.63
N ASP A 77 -19.88 9.36 8.96
CA ASP A 77 -19.81 10.73 8.46
C ASP A 77 -18.65 11.56 9.06
N GLU A 78 -18.02 11.08 10.14
CA GLU A 78 -16.97 11.78 10.89
C GLU A 78 -15.60 11.14 10.72
N ASN A 79 -15.51 9.81 10.64
CA ASN A 79 -14.25 9.08 10.66
C ASN A 79 -14.20 7.90 9.66
N LEU A 80 -12.96 7.61 9.26
CA LEU A 80 -12.55 6.33 8.70
C LEU A 80 -11.98 5.46 9.82
N TYR A 81 -12.48 4.23 9.95
CA TYR A 81 -12.12 3.30 11.01
C TYR A 81 -11.31 2.11 10.50
N PHE A 82 -10.32 1.72 11.29
CA PHE A 82 -9.49 0.54 11.05
C PHE A 82 -9.42 -0.31 12.31
N TYR A 83 -9.54 -1.63 12.14
CA TYR A 83 -9.17 -2.61 13.16
C TYR A 83 -8.20 -3.62 12.56
N ALA A 84 -7.04 -3.82 13.17
CA ALA A 84 -6.09 -4.82 12.71
C ALA A 84 -5.77 -5.84 13.80
N GLU A 85 -5.70 -7.10 13.42
CA GLU A 85 -5.28 -8.21 14.28
C GLU A 85 -3.90 -8.68 13.84
N LEU A 86 -2.92 -8.62 14.74
CA LEU A 86 -1.54 -9.01 14.51
C LEU A 86 -1.19 -10.20 15.41
N LYS A 87 -1.04 -11.39 14.82
CA LYS A 87 -0.49 -12.53 15.57
C LYS A 87 0.96 -12.27 15.91
N GLU A 88 1.35 -12.44 17.16
CA GLU A 88 2.72 -12.22 17.63
C GLU A 88 2.93 -12.97 18.94
N PRO A 89 3.76 -14.03 18.97
CA PRO A 89 4.06 -14.77 20.20
C PRO A 89 4.95 -14.02 21.19
N HIS A 90 5.58 -12.92 20.77
CA HIS A 90 6.43 -12.10 21.61
C HIS A 90 6.11 -10.63 21.40
N VAL A 91 5.16 -10.09 22.17
CA VAL A 91 4.74 -8.69 22.01
C VAL A 91 5.71 -7.79 22.77
N TRP A 92 6.50 -7.02 22.04
CA TRP A 92 7.47 -6.09 22.62
C TRP A 92 7.49 -4.75 21.91
N ALA A 93 7.69 -3.69 22.70
CA ALA A 93 7.84 -2.33 22.22
C ALA A 93 8.54 -1.49 23.29
N THR A 94 9.41 -0.58 22.85
CA THR A 94 10.25 0.27 23.71
C THR A 94 10.17 1.74 23.37
N LEU A 95 9.74 2.07 22.14
CA LEU A 95 9.59 3.44 21.66
C LEU A 95 8.28 4.04 22.19
N LYS A 96 8.38 5.12 22.96
CA LYS A 96 7.27 5.74 23.70
C LYS A 96 6.95 7.17 23.25
N GLN A 97 7.88 7.80 22.56
CA GLN A 97 7.77 9.19 22.17
C GLN A 97 7.06 9.26 20.83
N ARG A 98 5.96 10.02 20.78
CA ARG A 98 5.29 10.38 19.52
C ARG A 98 6.29 11.00 18.55
N ASP A 99 6.15 10.70 17.27
CA ASP A 99 7.00 11.18 16.17
C ASP A 99 8.46 10.72 16.25
N THR A 100 8.69 9.59 16.94
CA THR A 100 9.94 8.85 16.77
C THR A 100 9.79 7.89 15.60
N VAL A 101 10.88 7.67 14.86
CA VAL A 101 10.97 6.64 13.82
C VAL A 101 10.63 5.28 14.43
N ILE A 102 9.40 4.79 14.20
CA ILE A 102 8.78 3.75 15.03
C ILE A 102 9.06 2.33 14.54
N PHE A 103 9.37 2.18 13.24
CA PHE A 103 9.77 0.91 12.62
C PHE A 103 11.00 0.21 13.24
N TYR A 104 11.71 0.81 14.20
CA TYR A 104 12.69 0.09 15.00
C TYR A 104 12.08 -0.80 16.11
N ASN A 105 10.76 -0.80 16.24
CA ASN A 105 9.96 -1.82 16.92
C ASN A 105 9.16 -2.63 15.87
N ASN A 106 8.43 -3.65 16.33
CA ASN A 106 7.32 -4.13 15.53
C ASN A 106 6.20 -3.08 15.56
N ASP A 107 5.64 -2.77 14.40
CA ASP A 107 4.58 -1.77 14.25
C ASP A 107 3.54 -2.18 13.22
N PHE A 108 2.49 -1.37 13.15
CA PHE A 108 1.43 -1.44 12.16
C PHE A 108 1.34 -0.08 11.47
N GLU A 109 1.25 -0.10 10.15
CA GLU A 109 1.31 1.09 9.31
C GLU A 109 0.07 1.17 8.41
N ILE A 110 -0.44 2.38 8.20
CA ILE A 110 -1.53 2.72 7.28
C ILE A 110 -1.04 3.77 6.29
N PHE A 111 -1.29 3.53 5.02
CA PHE A 111 -0.94 4.41 3.91
C PHE A 111 -2.20 4.79 3.13
N ILE A 112 -2.41 6.08 2.89
CA ILE A 112 -3.64 6.58 2.24
C ILE A 112 -3.27 7.61 1.18
N ASP A 113 -3.53 7.28 -0.09
CA ASP A 113 -3.49 8.17 -1.25
C ASP A 113 -4.94 8.36 -1.74
N PRO A 114 -5.60 9.46 -1.34
CA PRO A 114 -7.03 9.62 -1.56
C PRO A 114 -7.46 9.67 -3.04
N ASP A 115 -6.77 10.45 -3.87
CA ASP A 115 -7.13 10.62 -5.30
C ASP A 115 -6.32 9.70 -6.24
N GLY A 116 -5.33 8.99 -5.68
CA GLY A 116 -4.50 8.03 -6.36
C GLY A 116 -3.39 8.65 -7.21
N ASP A 117 -3.15 9.96 -7.12
CA ASP A 117 -2.19 10.66 -7.96
C ASP A 117 -0.72 10.47 -7.52
N THR A 118 -0.51 9.62 -6.51
CA THR A 118 0.73 9.32 -5.78
C THR A 118 1.34 10.51 -5.04
N HIS A 119 0.63 11.62 -4.91
CA HIS A 119 1.07 12.82 -4.21
C HIS A 119 0.16 13.11 -3.02
N ASN A 120 0.67 13.93 -2.09
CA ASN A 120 -0.05 14.33 -0.87
C ASN A 120 -0.69 13.13 -0.15
N TYR A 121 0.04 12.04 0.01
CA TYR A 121 -0.49 10.86 0.68
C TYR A 121 -0.08 10.87 2.15
N TYR A 122 -0.90 10.20 2.96
CA TYR A 122 -0.69 10.05 4.39
C TYR A 122 0.05 8.75 4.69
N GLU A 123 0.88 8.79 5.72
CA GLU A 123 1.47 7.64 6.37
C GLU A 123 1.23 7.77 7.88
N PHE A 124 0.85 6.65 8.47
CA PHE A 124 0.59 6.51 9.90
C PHE A 124 1.25 5.21 10.34
N GLU A 125 1.98 5.24 11.45
CA GLU A 125 2.62 4.10 12.07
C GLU A 125 2.29 4.07 13.56
N MET A 126 2.09 2.88 14.12
CA MET A 126 1.95 2.69 15.57
C MET A 126 2.49 1.36 16.08
N ASN A 127 3.01 1.35 17.31
CA ASN A 127 3.48 0.13 17.96
C ASN A 127 2.55 -0.38 19.07
N ALA A 128 2.91 -1.50 19.69
CA ALA A 128 2.14 -2.13 20.77
C ALA A 128 2.04 -1.29 22.07
N LEU A 129 2.75 -0.17 22.17
CA LEU A 129 2.60 0.81 23.26
C LEU A 129 1.56 1.89 22.96
N ASN A 130 0.89 1.84 21.80
CA ASN A 130 0.05 2.91 21.27
C ASN A 130 0.84 4.22 21.03
N THR A 131 2.16 4.12 20.81
CA THR A 131 2.97 5.23 20.33
C THR A 131 2.67 5.41 18.85
N VAL A 132 2.44 6.64 18.43
CA VAL A 132 2.05 6.98 17.05
C VAL A 132 3.13 7.83 16.40
N TRP A 133 3.30 7.65 15.10
CA TRP A 133 3.96 8.59 14.20
C TRP A 133 3.09 8.75 12.96
N ASP A 134 2.77 9.98 12.58
CA ASP A 134 2.04 10.27 11.35
C ASP A 134 2.75 11.39 10.57
N LEU A 135 2.58 11.36 9.26
CA LEU A 135 3.24 12.29 8.37
C LEU A 135 2.46 12.46 7.05
N LEU A 136 2.70 13.60 6.42
CA LEU A 136 2.19 13.93 5.10
C LEU A 136 3.33 13.94 4.08
N LEU A 137 3.16 13.20 2.99
CA LEU A 137 4.13 13.09 1.92
C LEU A 137 3.60 13.79 0.68
N VAL A 138 4.20 14.94 0.35
CA VAL A 138 3.76 15.74 -0.82
C VAL A 138 4.15 15.09 -2.16
N LYS A 139 5.14 14.18 -2.16
CA LYS A 139 5.55 13.34 -3.30
C LYS A 139 6.07 11.99 -2.81
N PRO A 140 6.10 10.94 -3.67
CA PRO A 140 6.75 9.66 -3.36
C PRO A 140 8.24 9.83 -3.03
N TYR A 141 8.82 8.99 -2.17
CA TYR A 141 10.25 9.06 -1.80
C TYR A 141 11.25 8.94 -2.94
N ARG A 142 10.85 8.32 -4.06
CA ARG A 142 11.65 8.29 -5.30
C ARG A 142 11.79 9.68 -5.95
N GLU A 143 10.95 10.63 -5.53
CA GLU A 143 11.03 12.04 -5.89
C GLU A 143 11.65 12.85 -4.76
N SER A 144 12.42 13.86 -5.15
CA SER A 144 13.04 14.78 -4.19
C SER A 144 11.99 15.76 -3.65
N ALA A 145 11.46 15.48 -2.48
CA ALA A 145 10.51 16.34 -1.78
C ALA A 145 10.72 16.29 -0.26
N PRO A 146 10.36 17.35 0.49
CA PRO A 146 10.34 17.30 1.93
C PRO A 146 9.27 16.31 2.42
N VAL A 147 9.61 15.61 3.50
CA VAL A 147 8.65 14.86 4.32
C VAL A 147 8.13 15.81 5.39
N LEU A 148 6.82 15.91 5.56
CA LEU A 148 6.21 16.75 6.58
C LEU A 148 5.94 15.90 7.82
N ASP A 149 7.01 15.65 8.57
CA ASP A 149 7.03 14.81 9.78
C ASP A 149 6.52 15.50 11.06
N SER A 150 6.28 16.81 10.99
CA SER A 150 5.70 17.61 12.09
C SER A 150 4.20 17.84 11.91
N TRP A 151 3.59 17.23 10.90
CA TRP A 151 2.15 17.27 10.65
C TRP A 151 1.50 16.10 11.39
N ASP A 152 0.38 16.37 12.06
CA ASP A 152 -0.35 15.39 12.88
C ASP A 152 -1.77 15.21 12.35
N ILE A 153 -2.31 13.98 12.41
CA ILE A 153 -3.75 13.74 12.18
C ILE A 153 -4.55 14.30 13.36
N GLN A 154 -5.08 15.52 13.22
CA GLN A 154 -5.87 16.16 14.27
C GLN A 154 -7.16 15.37 14.57
N GLY A 155 -7.41 15.11 15.86
CA GLY A 155 -8.59 14.36 16.31
C GLY A 155 -8.48 12.84 16.17
N LEU A 156 -7.31 12.33 15.78
CA LEU A 156 -7.00 10.91 15.74
C LEU A 156 -7.28 10.23 17.09
N GLN A 157 -7.96 9.08 17.05
CA GLN A 157 -8.16 8.21 18.20
C GLN A 157 -7.51 6.85 17.90
N THR A 158 -6.71 6.34 18.84
CA THR A 158 -6.04 5.05 18.70
C THR A 158 -6.05 4.30 20.02
N ALA A 159 -6.18 2.97 19.93
CA ALA A 159 -6.05 2.09 21.06
C ALA A 159 -5.38 0.76 20.66
N VAL A 160 -4.77 0.12 21.65
CA VAL A 160 -4.11 -1.19 21.53
C VAL A 160 -4.69 -2.13 22.57
N SER A 161 -5.00 -3.35 22.16
CA SER A 161 -5.29 -4.47 23.07
C SER A 161 -4.27 -5.58 22.85
N ILE A 162 -3.77 -6.17 23.95
CA ILE A 162 -2.78 -7.25 23.91
C ILE A 162 -3.44 -8.52 24.46
N ASP A 163 -3.41 -9.59 23.67
CA ASP A 163 -3.82 -10.93 24.08
C ASP A 163 -2.57 -11.69 24.54
N GLY A 164 -2.18 -11.40 25.79
CA GLY A 164 -0.89 -11.80 26.36
C GLY A 164 -0.34 -10.74 27.31
N THR A 165 0.97 -10.56 27.33
CA THR A 165 1.66 -9.54 28.11
C THR A 165 2.63 -8.74 27.25
N LEU A 166 2.89 -7.48 27.64
CA LEU A 166 3.81 -6.60 26.92
C LEU A 166 5.21 -6.69 27.54
N ASN A 167 6.22 -6.95 26.70
CA ASN A 167 7.63 -7.01 27.09
C ASN A 167 7.96 -8.07 28.17
N ASP A 168 7.20 -9.17 28.26
CA ASP A 168 7.56 -10.31 29.11
C ASP A 168 8.20 -11.42 28.26
N PRO A 169 9.51 -11.68 28.39
CA PRO A 169 10.16 -12.74 27.63
C PRO A 169 9.94 -14.14 28.21
N THR A 170 9.20 -14.26 29.31
CA THR A 170 9.03 -15.54 30.03
C THR A 170 7.78 -16.31 29.61
N ASP A 171 6.88 -15.70 28.84
CA ASP A 171 5.65 -16.31 28.34
C ASP A 171 5.59 -16.34 26.80
N THR A 172 4.40 -16.59 26.28
CA THR A 172 4.11 -16.64 24.85
C THR A 172 2.71 -16.10 24.64
N ASP A 173 2.62 -15.04 23.85
CA ASP A 173 1.38 -14.31 23.59
C ASP A 173 0.61 -14.91 22.40
N ALA A 174 -0.65 -14.50 22.25
CA ALA A 174 -1.39 -14.74 21.02
C ALA A 174 -1.16 -13.61 19.99
N GLY A 175 -0.97 -12.38 20.47
CA GLY A 175 -0.70 -11.21 19.66
C GLY A 175 -1.30 -9.93 20.24
N TRP A 176 -1.51 -8.96 19.36
CA TRP A 176 -2.07 -7.67 19.71
C TRP A 176 -2.97 -7.17 18.58
N SER A 177 -3.85 -6.24 18.92
CA SER A 177 -4.74 -5.58 17.99
C SER A 177 -4.66 -4.08 18.16
N VAL A 178 -4.90 -3.38 17.05
CA VAL A 178 -5.03 -1.93 17.02
C VAL A 178 -6.42 -1.56 16.54
N GLU A 179 -6.95 -0.49 17.09
CA GLU A 179 -8.19 0.13 16.65
C GLU A 179 -7.97 1.63 16.50
N ILE A 180 -8.37 2.18 15.36
CA ILE A 180 -8.01 3.52 14.92
C ILE A 180 -9.23 4.20 14.30
N ALA A 181 -9.50 5.44 14.70
CA ALA A 181 -10.44 6.33 14.04
C ALA A 181 -9.70 7.57 13.50
N MET A 182 -9.70 7.75 12.19
CA MET A 182 -9.11 8.90 11.50
C MET A 182 -10.20 9.87 11.03
N PRO A 183 -10.21 11.12 11.51
CA PRO A 183 -11.23 12.08 11.11
C PRO A 183 -11.17 12.46 9.62
N TRP A 184 -12.32 12.46 8.96
CA TRP A 184 -12.43 12.91 7.57
C TRP A 184 -12.07 14.37 7.38
N GLU A 185 -12.24 15.21 8.40
CA GLU A 185 -11.85 16.63 8.35
C GLU A 185 -10.38 16.78 7.94
N VAL A 186 -9.51 15.88 8.42
CA VAL A 186 -8.09 15.87 8.09
C VAL A 186 -7.82 15.11 6.79
N LEU A 187 -8.39 13.92 6.61
CA LEU A 187 -8.12 13.07 5.44
C LEU A 187 -8.56 13.69 4.11
N LYS A 188 -9.52 14.62 4.14
CA LYS A 188 -9.97 15.32 2.93
C LYS A 188 -8.99 16.39 2.46
N GLU A 189 -8.10 16.89 3.32
CA GLU A 189 -7.14 17.96 2.98
C GLU A 189 -6.28 17.61 1.76
N ALA A 190 -5.94 16.33 1.60
CA ALA A 190 -5.17 15.85 0.46
C ALA A 190 -6.00 15.15 -0.62
N SER A 191 -7.33 15.10 -0.49
CA SER A 191 -8.19 14.40 -1.45
C SER A 191 -8.52 15.19 -2.72
N GLY A 192 -8.08 16.45 -2.80
CA GLY A 192 -8.49 17.36 -3.86
C GLY A 192 -9.98 17.74 -3.81
N SER A 193 -10.72 17.28 -2.80
CA SER A 193 -12.15 17.53 -2.56
C SER A 193 -12.43 17.79 -1.08
N ASN A 194 -13.52 18.50 -0.79
CA ASN A 194 -14.03 18.64 0.59
C ASN A 194 -15.17 17.66 0.88
N ASP A 195 -15.53 16.83 -0.10
CA ASP A 195 -16.60 15.84 0.01
C ASP A 195 -16.08 14.53 0.57
N LEU A 196 -16.94 13.78 1.25
CA LEU A 196 -16.66 12.39 1.61
C LEU A 196 -16.62 11.52 0.35
N PRO A 197 -15.79 10.47 0.31
CA PRO A 197 -15.68 9.58 -0.86
C PRO A 197 -16.85 8.58 -0.97
N THR A 198 -18.09 9.04 -0.81
CA THR A 198 -19.29 8.19 -0.79
C THR A 198 -19.46 7.46 -2.12
N ASP A 199 -19.54 6.13 -2.07
CA ASP A 199 -19.59 5.24 -3.24
C ASP A 199 -18.44 5.49 -4.24
N GLN A 200 -17.28 5.91 -3.72
CA GLN A 200 -16.01 6.06 -4.43
C GLN A 200 -14.95 5.18 -3.77
N PHE A 201 -13.75 5.11 -4.36
CA PHE A 201 -12.62 4.39 -3.78
C PHE A 201 -11.40 5.30 -3.62
N TRP A 202 -10.60 5.02 -2.60
CA TRP A 202 -9.26 5.58 -2.41
C TRP A 202 -8.19 4.49 -2.53
N ARG A 203 -6.93 4.90 -2.74
CA ARG A 203 -5.78 3.99 -2.72
C ARG A 203 -5.30 3.88 -1.28
N ILE A 204 -5.45 2.72 -0.66
CA ILE A 204 -5.06 2.49 0.74
C ILE A 204 -4.26 1.21 0.83
N ASN A 205 -3.23 1.20 1.67
CA ASN A 205 -2.53 -0.03 1.98
C ASN A 205 -2.06 -0.06 3.43
N PHE A 206 -1.61 -1.24 3.83
CA PHE A 206 -1.17 -1.51 5.19
C PHE A 206 0.14 -2.26 5.16
N SER A 207 0.96 -2.02 6.16
CA SER A 207 2.21 -2.73 6.39
C SER A 207 2.33 -3.08 7.88
N ARG A 208 3.12 -4.10 8.14
CA ARG A 208 3.62 -4.48 9.45
C ARG A 208 5.12 -4.61 9.28
N VAL A 209 5.89 -3.75 9.92
CA VAL A 209 7.31 -4.00 10.09
C VAL A 209 7.47 -4.99 11.22
N ASN A 210 8.18 -6.08 10.94
CA ASN A 210 8.40 -7.14 11.91
C ASN A 210 9.89 -7.46 11.99
N TRP A 211 10.42 -7.53 13.20
CA TRP A 211 11.81 -7.92 13.45
C TRP A 211 11.87 -9.29 14.11
N ASP A 212 12.88 -10.05 13.69
CA ASP A 212 13.37 -11.11 14.57
C ASP A 212 13.98 -10.46 15.83
N HIS A 213 13.73 -11.06 16.98
CA HIS A 213 14.22 -10.56 18.27
C HIS A 213 15.30 -11.48 18.86
N GLN A 214 16.02 -10.93 19.84
CA GLN A 214 16.86 -11.64 20.78
C GLN A 214 16.64 -11.05 22.19
N LEU A 215 17.21 -11.68 23.21
CA LEU A 215 17.18 -11.16 24.57
C LEU A 215 18.56 -10.66 24.98
N ASP A 216 18.62 -9.41 25.42
CA ASP A 216 19.77 -8.82 26.09
C ASP A 216 19.49 -8.82 27.60
N GLY A 217 19.72 -9.98 28.25
CA GLY A 217 19.24 -10.23 29.61
C GLY A 217 17.75 -10.62 29.59
N GLU A 218 16.91 -9.83 30.27
CA GLU A 218 15.45 -10.00 30.32
C GLU A 218 14.72 -8.99 29.41
N THR A 219 15.43 -8.33 28.49
CA THR A 219 14.86 -7.29 27.62
C THR A 219 14.96 -7.70 26.16
N TYR A 220 13.87 -7.53 25.42
CA TYR A 220 13.83 -7.71 23.97
C TYR A 220 14.71 -6.70 23.25
N SER A 221 15.44 -7.17 22.25
CA SER A 221 16.15 -6.33 21.29
C SER A 221 16.08 -6.93 19.89
N ARG A 222 16.26 -6.09 18.86
CA ARG A 222 16.36 -6.57 17.48
C ARG A 222 17.53 -7.52 17.33
N LYS A 223 17.28 -8.66 16.68
CA LYS A 223 18.26 -9.72 16.51
C LYS A 223 19.45 -9.27 15.68
N LYS A 224 20.64 -9.71 16.08
CA LYS A 224 21.90 -9.48 15.36
C LYS A 224 22.48 -10.76 14.78
N ASP A 225 23.25 -10.61 13.70
CA ASP A 225 24.10 -11.67 13.15
C ASP A 225 25.36 -11.92 14.01
N ALA A 226 26.23 -12.83 13.56
CA ALA A 226 27.45 -13.18 14.29
C ALA A 226 28.49 -12.03 14.28
N GLU A 227 28.39 -11.13 13.31
CA GLU A 227 29.23 -9.96 13.12
C GLU A 227 28.73 -8.74 13.92
N GLY A 228 27.53 -8.82 14.50
CA GLY A 228 26.91 -7.80 15.32
C GLY A 228 26.02 -6.80 14.56
N ASN A 229 25.73 -7.05 13.28
CA ASN A 229 24.78 -6.25 12.50
C ASN A 229 23.36 -6.70 12.79
N PHE A 230 22.39 -5.78 12.76
CA PHE A 230 20.98 -6.15 12.85
C PHE A 230 20.58 -6.97 11.62
N LEU A 231 19.84 -8.06 11.84
CA LEU A 231 19.15 -8.75 10.77
C LEU A 231 18.12 -7.82 10.13
N PRO A 232 17.82 -7.93 8.82
CA PRO A 232 16.83 -7.08 8.19
C PRO A 232 15.43 -7.30 8.78
N GLU A 233 14.63 -6.25 8.75
CA GLU A 233 13.19 -6.31 8.99
C GLU A 233 12.46 -7.11 7.90
N TYR A 234 11.29 -7.60 8.28
CA TYR A 234 10.30 -8.06 7.32
C TYR A 234 9.24 -6.98 7.14
N ASN A 235 8.87 -6.72 5.88
CA ASN A 235 7.74 -5.86 5.53
C ASN A 235 6.61 -6.77 5.04
N TRP A 236 5.58 -6.94 5.88
CA TRP A 236 4.40 -7.72 5.54
C TRP A 236 3.26 -6.76 5.22
N VAL A 237 2.65 -6.87 4.05
CA VAL A 237 1.71 -5.87 3.53
C VAL A 237 0.39 -6.50 3.10
N TRP A 238 -0.67 -5.70 3.09
CA TRP A 238 -1.95 -6.16 2.55
C TRP A 238 -1.88 -6.31 1.02
N SER A 239 -1.70 -5.23 0.27
CA SER A 239 -1.49 -5.26 -1.18
C SER A 239 0.03 -5.30 -1.46
N PRO A 240 0.53 -6.31 -2.18
CA PRO A 240 1.96 -6.44 -2.47
C PRO A 240 2.45 -5.32 -3.40
N GLN A 241 3.71 -4.92 -3.21
CA GLN A 241 4.36 -3.87 -4.01
C GLN A 241 5.24 -4.45 -5.12
N GLY A 242 5.69 -5.70 -4.98
CA GLY A 242 6.59 -6.37 -5.91
C GLY A 242 8.07 -5.97 -5.76
N VAL A 243 8.35 -4.97 -4.94
CA VAL A 243 9.68 -4.48 -4.55
C VAL A 243 9.66 -4.10 -3.07
N ILE A 244 10.81 -4.09 -2.41
CA ILE A 244 10.92 -3.63 -1.00
C ILE A 244 10.87 -2.09 -0.97
N ASN A 245 9.69 -1.54 -1.23
CA ASN A 245 9.40 -0.11 -1.20
C ASN A 245 7.90 0.11 -0.99
N MET A 246 7.51 0.58 0.19
CA MET A 246 6.10 0.83 0.51
C MET A 246 5.58 2.15 -0.09
N HIS A 247 6.48 3.06 -0.45
CA HIS A 247 6.17 4.36 -1.04
C HIS A 247 6.01 4.26 -2.56
N GLU A 248 5.22 3.28 -2.99
CA GLU A 248 4.71 3.11 -4.35
C GLU A 248 3.17 3.12 -4.38
N PRO A 249 2.51 4.29 -4.18
CA PRO A 249 1.06 4.35 -4.02
C PRO A 249 0.27 3.80 -5.20
N GLU A 250 0.89 3.74 -6.39
CA GLU A 250 0.29 3.10 -7.56
C GLU A 250 0.01 1.60 -7.37
N HIS A 251 0.66 0.93 -6.42
CA HIS A 251 0.48 -0.51 -6.09
C HIS A 251 -0.39 -0.77 -4.85
N TRP A 252 -0.84 0.29 -4.18
CA TRP A 252 -1.68 0.17 -2.98
C TRP A 252 -3.04 -0.46 -3.30
N GLY A 253 -3.78 -0.93 -2.30
CA GLY A 253 -5.08 -1.53 -2.53
C GLY A 253 -6.15 -0.49 -2.85
N TYR A 254 -7.32 -0.96 -3.27
CA TYR A 254 -8.51 -0.14 -3.52
C TYR A 254 -9.50 -0.31 -2.37
N VAL A 255 -9.79 0.75 -1.63
CA VAL A 255 -10.83 0.72 -0.59
C VAL A 255 -12.03 1.50 -1.08
N TYR A 256 -13.14 0.80 -1.31
CA TYR A 256 -14.40 1.37 -1.77
C TYR A 256 -15.31 1.68 -0.57
N PHE A 257 -15.77 2.92 -0.46
CA PHE A 257 -16.59 3.39 0.66
C PHE A 257 -18.07 3.29 0.31
N SER A 258 -18.67 2.14 0.62
CA SER A 258 -20.07 1.86 0.37
C SER A 258 -20.98 2.62 1.33
N THR A 259 -22.01 3.28 0.80
CA THR A 259 -23.11 3.86 1.61
C THR A 259 -24.05 2.80 2.21
N LYS A 260 -23.86 1.52 1.87
CA LYS A 260 -24.67 0.41 2.41
C LYS A 260 -24.13 -0.07 3.75
N PRO A 261 -25.01 -0.46 4.69
CA PRO A 261 -24.59 -1.03 5.97
C PRO A 261 -23.84 -2.36 5.77
N VAL A 262 -23.08 -2.77 6.77
CA VAL A 262 -22.29 -4.02 6.79
C VAL A 262 -23.12 -5.30 6.60
N SER A 263 -24.45 -5.22 6.78
CA SER A 263 -25.36 -6.35 6.53
C SER A 263 -25.60 -6.66 5.06
N ASP A 264 -25.30 -5.70 4.17
CA ASP A 264 -25.59 -5.79 2.75
C ASP A 264 -24.39 -6.36 2.01
N GLU A 265 -24.63 -7.29 1.09
CA GLU A 265 -23.59 -7.80 0.21
C GLU A 265 -23.30 -6.76 -0.88
N VAL A 266 -22.10 -6.18 -0.85
CA VAL A 266 -21.63 -5.20 -1.84
C VAL A 266 -20.34 -5.70 -2.45
N THR A 267 -20.29 -5.71 -3.78
CA THR A 267 -19.11 -6.06 -4.55
C THR A 267 -18.54 -4.81 -5.21
N PHE A 268 -17.23 -4.63 -5.12
CA PHE A 268 -16.51 -3.60 -5.84
C PHE A 268 -15.60 -4.24 -6.89
N GLU A 269 -15.76 -3.80 -8.13
CA GLU A 269 -14.85 -4.13 -9.24
C GLU A 269 -13.96 -2.92 -9.52
N ILE A 270 -12.64 -3.16 -9.58
CA ILE A 270 -11.68 -2.13 -9.94
C ILE A 270 -12.01 -1.64 -11.37
N PRO A 271 -12.21 -0.33 -11.60
CA PRO A 271 -12.53 0.19 -12.92
C PRO A 271 -11.48 -0.18 -13.97
N GLN A 272 -11.92 -0.41 -15.21
CA GLN A 272 -11.00 -0.77 -16.30
C GLN A 272 -9.98 0.33 -16.60
N GLU A 273 -10.34 1.58 -16.32
CA GLU A 273 -9.47 2.74 -16.43
C GLU A 273 -8.25 2.69 -15.50
N GLU A 274 -8.27 1.89 -14.43
CA GLU A 274 -7.08 1.74 -13.58
C GLU A 274 -5.95 0.96 -14.28
N LYS A 275 -6.27 0.13 -15.27
CA LYS A 275 -5.24 -0.50 -16.12
C LYS A 275 -4.47 0.54 -16.95
N ILE A 276 -5.10 1.66 -17.28
CA ILE A 276 -4.41 2.80 -17.91
C ILE A 276 -3.41 3.41 -16.91
N ARG A 277 -3.82 3.61 -15.64
CA ARG A 277 -2.93 4.11 -14.59
C ARG A 277 -1.69 3.23 -14.45
N TRP A 278 -1.87 1.92 -14.32
CA TRP A 278 -0.74 0.98 -14.19
C TRP A 278 0.21 1.10 -15.39
N LYS A 279 -0.33 1.15 -16.61
CA LYS A 279 0.48 1.29 -17.82
C LYS A 279 1.24 2.62 -17.90
N LEU A 280 0.62 3.71 -17.48
CA LEU A 280 1.29 5.01 -17.40
C LEU A 280 2.44 4.98 -16.38
N TYR A 281 2.27 4.33 -15.22
CA TYR A 281 3.35 4.17 -14.25
C TYR A 281 4.48 3.24 -14.75
N GLU A 282 4.20 2.26 -15.62
CA GLU A 282 5.26 1.52 -16.32
C GLU A 282 6.10 2.45 -17.21
N PHE A 283 5.45 3.31 -18.01
CA PHE A 283 6.15 4.27 -18.87
C PHE A 283 6.92 5.31 -18.06
N TYR A 284 6.37 5.74 -16.92
CA TYR A 284 7.05 6.61 -15.98
C TYR A 284 8.35 5.98 -15.46
N ARG A 285 8.30 4.72 -15.03
CA ARG A 285 9.51 3.99 -14.59
C ARG A 285 10.51 3.83 -15.72
N ALA A 286 10.06 3.60 -16.96
CA ALA A 286 10.94 3.54 -18.12
C ALA A 286 11.66 4.87 -18.37
N GLN A 287 10.97 6.02 -18.23
CA GLN A 287 11.61 7.34 -18.25
C GLN A 287 12.65 7.52 -17.15
N LYS A 288 12.34 7.10 -15.91
CA LYS A 288 13.29 7.20 -14.78
C LYS A 288 14.52 6.31 -14.99
N ALA A 289 14.33 5.10 -15.50
CA ALA A 289 15.43 4.19 -15.85
C ALA A 289 16.32 4.81 -16.94
N TYR A 290 15.71 5.33 -18.01
CA TYR A 290 16.43 6.01 -19.08
C TYR A 290 17.24 7.21 -18.56
N PHE A 291 16.62 8.06 -17.73
CA PHE A 291 17.29 9.21 -17.12
C PHE A 291 18.46 8.80 -16.22
N SER A 292 18.29 7.73 -15.43
CA SER A 292 19.36 7.21 -14.56
C SER A 292 20.61 6.82 -15.36
N GLU A 293 20.42 6.21 -16.53
CA GLU A 293 21.52 5.80 -17.41
C GLU A 293 22.10 6.96 -18.24
N HIS A 294 21.25 7.78 -18.87
CA HIS A 294 21.66 8.77 -19.87
C HIS A 294 21.86 10.18 -19.30
N LYS A 295 21.40 10.43 -18.07
CA LYS A 295 21.37 11.75 -17.42
C LYS A 295 20.57 12.80 -18.20
N ALA A 296 19.63 12.34 -19.03
CA ALA A 296 18.67 13.14 -19.78
C ALA A 296 17.39 12.33 -19.97
N TRP A 297 16.24 13.00 -20.10
CA TRP A 297 14.96 12.34 -20.38
C TRP A 297 14.91 11.83 -21.81
N ALA A 298 14.20 10.71 -22.02
CA ALA A 298 13.91 10.25 -23.37
C ALA A 298 12.94 11.22 -24.04
N THR A 299 13.22 11.55 -25.30
CA THR A 299 12.40 12.47 -26.11
C THR A 299 11.52 11.75 -27.13
N SER A 300 11.54 10.41 -27.14
CA SER A 300 10.67 9.56 -27.95
C SER A 300 10.18 8.36 -27.14
N LEU A 301 8.98 7.87 -27.47
CA LEU A 301 8.43 6.65 -26.86
C LEU A 301 9.26 5.40 -27.20
N GLU A 302 9.85 5.35 -28.39
CA GLU A 302 10.74 4.25 -28.82
C GLU A 302 11.95 4.10 -27.90
N ALA A 303 12.53 5.20 -27.42
CA ALA A 303 13.71 5.18 -26.55
C ALA A 303 13.45 4.59 -25.15
N ILE A 304 12.18 4.47 -24.75
CA ILE A 304 11.73 3.88 -23.48
C ILE A 304 10.86 2.64 -23.70
N GLU A 305 10.85 2.10 -24.92
CA GLU A 305 10.04 0.93 -25.31
C GLU A 305 8.54 1.08 -24.96
N ALA A 306 8.03 2.32 -24.96
CA ALA A 306 6.65 2.64 -24.61
C ALA A 306 5.75 2.53 -25.85
N GLU A 307 5.33 1.31 -26.15
CA GLU A 307 4.50 1.00 -27.33
C GLU A 307 2.99 1.19 -27.08
N SER A 308 2.21 1.21 -28.16
CA SER A 308 0.76 1.07 -28.08
C SER A 308 0.39 -0.29 -27.48
N PHE A 309 -0.61 -0.32 -26.61
CA PHE A 309 -1.00 -1.51 -25.86
C PHE A 309 -2.48 -1.82 -26.05
N GLN A 310 -2.88 -3.04 -25.68
CA GLN A 310 -4.26 -3.51 -25.82
C GLN A 310 -4.93 -3.58 -24.45
N LEU A 311 -6.08 -2.92 -24.30
CA LEU A 311 -7.01 -3.17 -23.20
C LEU A 311 -8.36 -3.60 -23.77
N ASP A 312 -8.85 -4.78 -23.39
CA ASP A 312 -10.09 -5.37 -23.88
C ASP A 312 -10.27 -5.32 -25.42
N GLN A 313 -9.20 -5.70 -26.15
CA GLN A 313 -9.12 -5.68 -27.62
C GLN A 313 -9.19 -4.29 -28.26
N LYS A 314 -9.08 -3.22 -27.47
CA LYS A 314 -8.96 -1.85 -27.95
C LYS A 314 -7.50 -1.41 -27.88
N THR A 315 -7.01 -0.85 -28.98
CA THR A 315 -5.67 -0.26 -29.05
C THR A 315 -5.66 1.09 -28.36
N ILE A 316 -4.74 1.27 -27.41
CA ILE A 316 -4.45 2.56 -26.77
C ILE A 316 -3.08 3.01 -27.23
N THR A 317 -2.99 4.26 -27.69
CA THR A 317 -1.75 4.85 -28.19
C THR A 317 -1.29 5.96 -27.26
N PRO A 318 -0.15 5.80 -26.56
CA PRO A 318 0.42 6.87 -25.76
C PRO A 318 0.98 7.99 -26.64
N VAL A 319 0.95 9.21 -26.11
CA VAL A 319 1.54 10.41 -26.72
C VAL A 319 2.51 11.02 -25.70
N LEU A 320 3.79 11.13 -26.09
CA LEU A 320 4.81 11.82 -25.31
C LEU A 320 4.92 13.28 -25.77
N ASP A 321 4.66 14.20 -24.86
CA ASP A 321 4.96 15.63 -25.03
C ASP A 321 6.21 16.00 -24.24
N ASN A 322 7.14 16.69 -24.91
CA ASN A 322 8.37 17.20 -24.30
C ASN A 322 8.29 18.72 -24.22
N HIS A 323 8.51 19.28 -23.04
CA HIS A 323 8.42 20.72 -22.83
C HIS A 323 9.53 21.23 -21.92
N ASN A 324 9.66 22.56 -21.83
CA ASN A 324 10.75 23.20 -21.07
C ASN A 324 10.80 22.81 -19.58
N TYR A 325 9.68 22.32 -19.03
CA TYR A 325 9.56 21.94 -17.62
C TYR A 325 9.70 20.43 -17.36
N GLY A 326 9.87 19.60 -18.39
CA GLY A 326 9.83 18.14 -18.23
C GLY A 326 9.16 17.43 -19.40
N TRP A 327 8.36 16.43 -19.07
CA TRP A 327 7.67 15.61 -20.07
C TRP A 327 6.34 15.13 -19.53
N SER A 328 5.40 14.84 -20.43
CA SER A 328 4.17 14.15 -20.05
C SER A 328 3.82 13.06 -21.05
N ILE A 329 3.28 11.96 -20.54
CA ILE A 329 2.72 10.89 -21.38
C ILE A 329 1.21 10.89 -21.16
N THR A 330 0.47 11.04 -22.24
CA THR A 330 -0.99 11.07 -22.26
C THR A 330 -1.55 9.88 -23.03
N VAL A 331 -2.68 9.34 -22.56
CA VAL A 331 -3.48 8.34 -23.29
C VAL A 331 -4.95 8.72 -23.23
N GLU A 332 -5.68 8.47 -24.32
CA GLU A 332 -7.14 8.58 -24.36
C GLU A 332 -7.76 7.28 -23.84
N SER A 333 -8.78 7.41 -22.99
CA SER A 333 -9.54 6.26 -22.52
C SER A 333 -10.32 5.66 -23.68
N PRO A 334 -10.27 4.33 -23.90
CA PRO A 334 -11.11 3.71 -24.89
C PRO A 334 -12.52 3.39 -24.33
N TYR A 335 -12.79 3.76 -23.07
CA TYR A 335 -14.03 3.48 -22.33
C TYR A 335 -14.89 4.73 -22.09
N SER A 336 -14.30 5.93 -22.21
CA SER A 336 -14.95 7.22 -21.95
C SER A 336 -14.26 8.33 -22.74
N ASP A 337 -14.82 9.55 -22.73
CA ASP A 337 -14.20 10.73 -23.36
C ASP A 337 -13.03 11.31 -22.54
N ALA A 338 -12.62 10.60 -21.48
CA ALA A 338 -11.53 11.02 -20.61
C ALA A 338 -10.15 10.79 -21.24
N SER A 339 -9.19 11.62 -20.87
CA SER A 339 -7.77 11.36 -21.11
C SER A 339 -7.02 11.33 -19.79
N TYR A 340 -5.98 10.52 -19.72
CA TYR A 340 -5.15 10.34 -18.54
C TYR A 340 -3.71 10.70 -18.86
N ARG A 341 -3.04 11.31 -17.90
CA ARG A 341 -1.67 11.82 -18.04
C ARG A 341 -0.82 11.42 -16.85
N ILE A 342 0.45 11.12 -17.11
CA ILE A 342 1.52 11.06 -16.12
C ILE A 342 2.66 12.01 -16.52
N GLN A 343 3.34 12.60 -15.55
CA GLN A 343 4.36 13.64 -15.77
C GLN A 343 5.71 13.26 -15.14
N GLU A 344 6.73 14.11 -15.28
CA GLU A 344 8.10 13.81 -14.88
C GLU A 344 8.31 13.55 -13.37
N ASP A 345 7.39 14.00 -12.52
CA ASP A 345 7.37 13.74 -11.07
C ASP A 345 6.44 12.59 -10.66
N GLY A 346 5.87 11.88 -11.65
CA GLY A 346 4.99 10.75 -11.42
C GLY A 346 3.55 11.13 -11.08
N LYS A 347 3.18 12.42 -11.08
CA LYS A 347 1.80 12.83 -10.80
C LYS A 347 0.87 12.34 -11.90
N TYR A 348 -0.09 11.48 -11.54
CA TYR A 348 -1.15 11.01 -12.43
C TYR A 348 -2.32 12.00 -12.44
N SER A 349 -3.00 12.19 -13.55
CA SER A 349 -4.18 13.06 -13.61
C SER A 349 -5.15 12.66 -14.71
N LYS A 350 -6.45 12.82 -14.45
CA LYS A 350 -7.48 12.87 -15.48
C LYS A 350 -7.57 14.31 -16.01
N ILE A 351 -7.52 14.51 -17.33
CA ILE A 351 -7.36 15.84 -17.96
C ILE A 351 -8.54 16.33 -18.80
N ASN A 352 -9.65 15.59 -18.89
CA ASN A 352 -10.91 16.02 -19.54
C ASN A 352 -12.14 15.46 -18.83
#